data_AF-A8F682-F1
#
_entry.id   AF-A8F682-F1
#
_cell.length_a   1.000
_cell.length_b   1.000
_cell.length_c   1.000
_cell.angle_alpha   90.00
_cell.angle_beta   90.00
_cell.angle_gamma   90.00
#
_symmetry.space_group_name_H-M   'P 1'
#
loop_
_entity.id
_entity.type
_entity.pdbx_description
1 polymer ?
#
loop_
_entity_poly.entity_id
_entity_poly.type
_entity_poly.pdbx_seq_one_letter_code
_entity_poly.pdbx_strand_id
1 'polypeptide(L)'
;MNCEAVRMRILSSIFLLIGVLAMSNFIYYVPVNFTFPDEFYERVGSRTANFQYIVLSKSNCFAIILKGWLFQPAEVVQPKSFIVEVTTEDGFYQIKIPPVRKGIYLNLPEHLFVLPENTKKVSVNSIEIPLFSLEYSVEETRGRDTPGIEILNSSFEPSSVFDYGEQIFVKVSAGRKNTGGYRVSVDSLNIEGRTIKISAHVESPSPNTPVIQVITYPAALIKIDGPLDAGEYKVICTLSDSQNVQFEVEFTVE
;
A
#
# COMPACT_ATOMS: atom_id res chain seq x y z
N MET A 1 34.76 39.42 -16.71
CA MET A 1 34.22 38.07 -16.40
C MET A 1 33.61 37.51 -17.67
N ASN A 2 34.14 36.39 -18.15
CA ASN A 2 33.91 35.91 -19.52
C ASN A 2 32.53 35.25 -19.64
N CYS A 3 31.63 35.84 -20.44
CA CYS A 3 30.23 35.42 -20.58
C CYS A 3 30.10 33.95 -21.06
N GLU A 4 31.05 33.48 -21.87
CA GLU A 4 31.08 32.10 -22.34
C GLU A 4 31.40 31.07 -21.25
N ALA A 5 32.28 31.41 -20.31
CA ALA A 5 32.63 30.53 -19.20
C ALA A 5 31.44 30.34 -18.23
N VAL A 6 30.60 31.36 -18.10
CA VAL A 6 29.36 31.29 -17.32
C VAL A 6 28.32 30.43 -18.04
N ARG A 7 28.14 30.60 -19.36
CA ARG A 7 27.25 29.76 -20.17
C ARG A 7 27.64 28.28 -20.16
N MET A 8 28.93 27.97 -20.27
CA MET A 8 29.43 26.59 -20.28
C MET A 8 29.23 25.89 -18.93
N ARG A 9 29.42 26.62 -17.81
CA ARG A 9 29.13 26.12 -16.45
C ARG A 9 27.64 25.91 -16.19
N ILE A 10 26.78 26.80 -16.72
CA ILE A 10 25.34 26.63 -16.63
C ILE A 10 24.89 25.40 -17.43
N LEU A 11 25.39 25.22 -18.66
CA LEU A 11 25.08 24.05 -19.49
C LEU A 11 25.54 22.74 -18.82
N SER A 12 26.77 22.69 -18.29
CA SER A 12 27.27 21.49 -17.61
C SER A 12 26.49 21.17 -16.35
N SER A 13 26.05 22.18 -15.61
CA SER A 13 25.23 22.01 -14.40
C SER A 13 23.82 21.54 -14.74
N ILE A 14 23.21 22.06 -15.81
CA ILE A 14 21.92 21.58 -16.32
C ILE A 14 22.02 20.14 -16.80
N PHE A 15 23.09 19.77 -17.52
CA PHE A 15 23.29 18.40 -17.99
C PHE A 15 23.50 17.41 -16.84
N LEU A 16 24.28 17.79 -15.82
CA LEU A 16 24.43 17.01 -14.59
C LEU A 16 23.09 16.87 -13.85
N LEU A 17 22.31 17.95 -13.75
CA LEU A 17 21.00 17.92 -13.10
C LEU A 17 20.02 17.02 -13.85
N ILE A 18 19.99 17.07 -15.18
CA ILE A 18 19.18 16.17 -16.03
C ILE A 18 19.63 14.72 -15.86
N GLY A 19 20.94 14.46 -15.80
CA GLY A 19 21.49 13.13 -15.55
C GLY A 19 21.08 12.56 -14.19
N VAL A 20 21.12 13.39 -13.13
CA VAL A 20 20.68 12.99 -11.78
C VAL A 20 19.17 12.75 -11.73
N LEU A 21 18.36 13.60 -12.38
CA LEU A 21 16.91 13.42 -12.50
C LEU A 21 16.53 12.18 -13.32
N ALA A 22 17.34 11.79 -14.30
CA ALA A 22 17.12 10.56 -15.06
C ALA A 22 17.43 9.28 -14.25
N MET A 23 18.30 9.37 -13.23
CA MET A 23 18.68 8.25 -12.37
C MET A 23 17.64 7.97 -11.27
N SER A 24 16.87 8.96 -10.82
CA SER A 24 15.88 8.79 -9.74
C SER A 24 14.66 7.94 -10.11
N ASN A 25 14.45 7.70 -11.42
CA ASN A 25 13.29 6.97 -11.95
C ASN A 25 13.67 5.62 -12.60
N PHE A 26 14.88 5.11 -12.34
CA PHE A 26 15.32 3.86 -12.93
C PHE A 26 14.74 2.65 -12.19
N ILE A 27 14.08 1.74 -12.92
CA ILE A 27 13.74 0.41 -12.39
C ILE A 27 14.88 -0.53 -12.71
N TYR A 28 15.53 -1.06 -11.68
CA TYR A 28 16.51 -2.13 -11.82
C TYR A 28 15.85 -3.47 -11.53
N TYR A 29 16.07 -4.46 -12.39
CA TYR A 29 15.59 -5.82 -12.16
C TYR A 29 16.63 -6.84 -12.60
N VAL A 30 16.79 -7.91 -11.80
CA VAL A 30 17.77 -8.96 -12.06
C VAL A 30 17.25 -10.31 -11.55
N PRO A 31 17.46 -11.42 -12.29
CA PRO A 31 17.13 -12.74 -11.78
C PRO A 31 17.99 -13.08 -10.56
N VAL A 32 17.39 -13.76 -9.58
CA VAL A 32 18.04 -14.19 -8.34
C VAL A 32 18.15 -15.72 -8.35
N ASN A 33 19.37 -16.23 -8.16
CA ASN A 33 19.65 -17.67 -8.11
C ASN A 33 19.59 -18.24 -6.68
N PHE A 34 19.19 -17.41 -5.71
CA PHE A 34 18.96 -17.81 -4.34
C PHE A 34 17.47 -18.08 -4.14
N THR A 35 17.13 -19.12 -3.38
CA THR A 35 15.74 -19.45 -3.05
C THR A 35 15.52 -19.16 -1.58
N PHE A 36 14.68 -18.18 -1.27
CA PHE A 36 14.26 -17.93 0.10
C PHE A 36 13.29 -19.03 0.57
N PRO A 37 13.24 -19.34 1.88
CA PRO A 37 12.19 -20.18 2.45
C PRO A 37 10.79 -19.67 2.09
N ASP A 38 9.88 -20.59 1.76
CA ASP A 38 8.53 -20.26 1.28
C ASP A 38 7.66 -19.51 2.30
N GLU A 39 8.03 -19.55 3.58
CA GLU A 39 7.38 -18.83 4.69
C GLU A 39 7.54 -17.31 4.61
N PHE A 40 8.58 -16.82 3.93
CA PHE A 40 8.80 -15.38 3.76
C PHE A 40 7.96 -14.77 2.64
N TYR A 41 7.32 -15.61 1.80
CA TYR A 41 6.56 -15.11 0.66
C TYR A 41 5.09 -14.94 0.98
N GLU A 42 4.61 -13.74 0.73
CA GLU A 42 3.19 -13.49 0.50
C GLU A 42 2.77 -13.98 -0.89
N ARG A 43 1.47 -14.22 -1.07
CA ARG A 43 0.94 -14.85 -2.29
C ARG A 43 -0.30 -14.12 -2.80
N VAL A 44 -0.37 -13.94 -4.11
CA VAL A 44 -1.54 -13.37 -4.79
C VAL A 44 -1.84 -14.16 -6.07
N GLY A 45 -3.11 -14.24 -6.45
CA GLY A 45 -3.53 -14.85 -7.70
C GLY A 45 -4.78 -15.72 -7.58
N SER A 46 -4.90 -16.68 -8.48
CA SER A 46 -6.04 -17.57 -8.67
C SER A 46 -5.59 -19.03 -8.88
N ARG A 47 -6.51 -19.89 -9.32
CA ARG A 47 -6.19 -21.28 -9.69
C ARG A 47 -5.35 -21.39 -10.97
N THR A 48 -5.33 -20.34 -11.80
CA THR A 48 -4.65 -20.35 -13.11
C THR A 48 -3.43 -19.42 -13.17
N ALA A 49 -3.18 -18.64 -12.11
CA ALA A 49 -2.07 -17.73 -11.98
C ALA A 49 -1.68 -17.60 -10.51
N ASN A 50 -0.41 -17.67 -10.17
CA ASN A 50 0.03 -17.42 -8.80
C ASN A 50 1.34 -16.66 -8.80
N PHE A 51 1.38 -15.58 -8.04
CA PHE A 51 2.56 -14.76 -7.83
C PHE A 51 2.90 -14.74 -6.35
N GLN A 52 4.19 -14.71 -6.07
CA GLN A 52 4.73 -14.72 -4.74
C GLN A 52 5.75 -13.60 -4.63
N TYR A 53 5.73 -12.87 -3.52
CA TYR A 53 6.61 -11.74 -3.33
C TYR A 53 7.12 -11.62 -1.90
N ILE A 54 8.26 -10.94 -1.75
CA ILE A 54 8.82 -10.50 -0.47
C ILE A 54 9.08 -9.01 -0.62
N VAL A 55 8.63 -8.21 0.35
CA VAL A 55 9.05 -6.81 0.44
C VAL A 55 10.34 -6.73 1.24
N LEU A 56 11.44 -6.34 0.60
CA LEU A 56 12.75 -6.23 1.25
C LEU A 56 12.97 -4.86 1.89
N SER A 57 12.44 -3.81 1.29
CA SER A 57 12.53 -2.44 1.79
C SER A 57 11.42 -1.60 1.18
N LYS A 58 10.81 -0.69 1.97
CA LYS A 58 9.85 0.33 1.50
C LYS A 58 10.40 1.76 1.58
N SER A 59 11.54 1.98 2.25
CA SER A 59 12.16 3.30 2.46
C SER A 59 13.58 3.36 1.88
N ASN A 60 14.03 4.54 1.44
CA ASN A 60 15.32 4.83 0.77
C ASN A 60 15.55 4.16 -0.59
N CYS A 61 14.94 2.98 -0.80
CA CYS A 61 15.00 2.16 -2.00
C CYS A 61 13.86 1.13 -1.90
N PHE A 62 12.83 1.24 -2.74
CA PHE A 62 11.72 0.28 -2.72
C PHE A 62 12.15 -1.00 -3.42
N ALA A 63 12.35 -2.09 -2.65
CA ALA A 63 12.92 -3.33 -3.17
C ALA A 63 12.02 -4.52 -2.86
N ILE A 64 11.76 -5.35 -3.87
CA ILE A 64 10.94 -6.54 -3.76
C ILE A 64 11.59 -7.74 -4.45
N ILE A 65 11.35 -8.92 -3.91
CA ILE A 65 11.53 -10.18 -4.64
C ILE A 65 10.18 -10.59 -5.22
N LEU A 66 10.16 -11.06 -6.46
CA LEU A 66 8.94 -11.50 -7.14
C LEU A 66 9.20 -12.76 -7.97
N LYS A 67 8.35 -13.77 -7.80
CA LYS A 67 8.32 -15.01 -8.58
C LYS A 67 6.88 -15.45 -8.83
N GLY A 68 6.68 -16.44 -9.70
CA GLY A 68 5.33 -16.97 -9.89
C GLY A 68 5.17 -17.94 -11.05
N TRP A 69 3.93 -18.26 -11.37
CA TRP A 69 3.58 -19.12 -12.48
C TRP A 69 2.21 -18.78 -13.08
N LEU A 70 2.03 -19.16 -14.34
CA LEU A 70 0.78 -19.10 -15.08
C LEU A 70 0.49 -20.45 -15.69
N PHE A 71 -0.77 -20.85 -15.68
CA PHE A 71 -1.23 -22.00 -16.43
C PHE A 71 -1.24 -21.66 -17.93
N GLN A 72 -0.51 -22.46 -18.72
CA GLN A 72 -0.58 -22.41 -20.18
C GLN A 72 -0.47 -23.84 -20.74
N PRO A 73 -1.56 -24.38 -21.31
CA PRO A 73 -1.55 -25.68 -21.98
C PRO A 73 -0.40 -25.80 -22.99
N ALA A 74 0.12 -27.01 -23.16
CA ALA A 74 1.28 -27.29 -24.01
C ALA A 74 1.01 -27.03 -25.51
N GLU A 75 -0.26 -27.03 -25.93
CA GLU A 75 -0.70 -26.78 -27.31
C GLU A 75 -0.45 -25.34 -27.78
N VAL A 76 -0.22 -24.40 -26.85
CA VAL A 76 0.06 -23.00 -27.18
C VAL A 76 1.57 -22.84 -27.49
N VAL A 77 1.87 -22.66 -28.78
CA VAL A 77 3.23 -22.67 -29.35
C VAL A 77 4.11 -21.51 -28.88
N GLN A 78 3.54 -20.32 -28.64
CA GLN A 78 4.31 -19.18 -28.14
C GLN A 78 4.09 -18.96 -26.64
N PRO A 79 5.15 -18.99 -25.81
CA PRO A 79 5.00 -18.72 -24.39
C PRO A 79 4.68 -17.24 -24.18
N LYS A 80 3.63 -16.94 -23.40
CA LYS A 80 3.34 -15.56 -22.99
C LYS A 80 4.47 -15.05 -22.10
N SER A 81 5.05 -13.90 -22.43
CA SER A 81 5.91 -13.18 -21.51
C SER A 81 5.13 -12.79 -20.25
N PHE A 82 5.83 -12.75 -19.12
CA PHE A 82 5.34 -12.01 -17.96
C PHE A 82 5.53 -10.53 -18.23
N ILE A 83 4.48 -9.77 -18.03
CA ILE A 83 4.47 -8.32 -18.14
C ILE A 83 4.37 -7.79 -16.72
N VAL A 84 5.47 -7.24 -16.22
CA VAL A 84 5.51 -6.52 -14.94
C VAL A 84 5.28 -5.05 -15.23
N GLU A 85 4.24 -4.48 -14.65
CA GLU A 85 3.82 -3.11 -14.84
C GLU A 85 4.05 -2.36 -13.54
N VAL A 86 4.73 -1.22 -13.61
CA VAL A 86 5.02 -0.37 -12.46
C VAL A 86 4.46 1.01 -12.73
N THR A 87 3.52 1.43 -11.90
CA THR A 87 2.96 2.78 -11.94
C THR A 87 3.62 3.59 -10.83
N THR A 88 4.19 4.72 -11.21
CA THR A 88 4.77 5.72 -10.30
C THR A 88 3.93 7.00 -10.34
N GLU A 89 4.23 7.98 -9.50
CA GLU A 89 3.61 9.30 -9.62
C GLU A 89 3.89 9.99 -10.96
N ASP A 90 5.09 9.77 -11.50
CA ASP A 90 5.62 10.49 -12.65
C ASP A 90 5.46 9.72 -13.97
N GLY A 91 5.00 8.47 -13.94
CA GLY A 91 4.93 7.66 -15.15
C GLY A 91 4.60 6.19 -14.95
N PHE A 92 4.64 5.47 -16.07
CA PHE A 92 4.29 4.05 -16.16
C PHE A 92 5.41 3.29 -16.89
N TYR A 93 5.79 2.14 -16.34
CA TYR A 93 6.84 1.28 -16.87
C TYR A 93 6.30 -0.12 -17.12
N GLN A 94 6.76 -0.75 -18.20
CA GLN A 94 6.39 -2.11 -18.56
C GLN A 94 7.64 -2.93 -18.85
N ILE A 95 7.81 -4.02 -18.11
CA ILE A 95 8.97 -4.92 -18.18
C ILE A 95 8.48 -6.27 -18.68
N LYS A 96 9.03 -6.72 -19.81
CA LYS A 96 8.75 -8.06 -20.35
C LYS A 96 9.81 -9.04 -19.89
N ILE A 97 9.39 -10.05 -19.15
CA ILE A 97 10.25 -11.12 -18.66
C ILE A 97 9.90 -12.42 -19.40
N PRO A 98 10.89 -13.07 -20.04
CA PRO A 98 10.66 -14.36 -20.68
C PRO A 98 10.38 -15.44 -19.62
N PRO A 99 9.37 -16.29 -19.83
CA PRO A 99 9.05 -17.34 -18.87
C PRO A 99 9.97 -18.56 -19.04
N VAL A 100 10.03 -19.39 -18.00
CA VAL A 100 10.61 -20.73 -18.06
C VAL A 100 9.47 -21.75 -18.07
N ARG A 101 9.30 -22.51 -19.16
CA ARG A 101 8.24 -23.52 -19.25
C ARG A 101 8.56 -24.73 -18.37
N LYS A 102 7.61 -25.13 -17.53
CA LYS A 102 7.65 -26.35 -16.71
C LYS A 102 6.33 -27.11 -16.86
N GLY A 103 6.28 -28.00 -17.85
CA GLY A 103 5.07 -28.74 -18.23
C GLY A 103 3.97 -27.81 -18.75
N ILE A 104 2.80 -27.86 -18.10
CA ILE A 104 1.62 -27.03 -18.39
C ILE A 104 1.67 -25.64 -17.74
N TYR A 105 2.79 -25.28 -17.12
CA TYR A 105 3.00 -23.98 -16.49
C TYR A 105 4.11 -23.19 -17.17
N LEU A 106 3.94 -21.88 -17.18
CA LEU A 106 5.00 -20.91 -17.44
C LEU A 106 5.41 -20.34 -16.09
N ASN A 107 6.68 -20.47 -15.73
CA ASN A 107 7.19 -19.91 -14.49
C ASN A 107 7.86 -18.57 -14.76
N LEU A 108 7.56 -17.59 -13.92
CA LEU A 108 8.35 -16.37 -13.74
C LEU A 108 9.47 -16.75 -12.76
N PRO A 109 10.74 -16.82 -13.22
CA PRO A 109 11.87 -17.02 -12.32
C PRO A 109 11.90 -15.92 -11.26
N GLU A 110 12.55 -16.20 -10.16
CA GLU A 110 12.70 -15.24 -9.10
C GLU A 110 13.54 -14.04 -9.54
N HIS A 111 13.01 -12.83 -9.35
CA HIS A 111 13.66 -11.58 -9.69
C HIS A 111 13.65 -10.62 -8.51
N LEU A 112 14.77 -9.96 -8.31
CA LEU A 112 14.85 -8.76 -7.49
C LEU A 112 14.43 -7.58 -8.37
N PHE A 113 13.51 -6.78 -7.87
CA PHE A 113 13.14 -5.49 -8.42
C PHE A 113 13.52 -4.41 -7.42
N VAL A 114 14.24 -3.41 -7.90
CA VAL A 114 14.47 -2.14 -7.22
C VAL A 114 13.68 -1.10 -8.00
N LEU A 115 12.71 -0.52 -7.31
CA LEU A 115 11.68 0.34 -7.84
C LEU A 115 11.89 1.77 -7.30
N PRO A 116 11.48 2.80 -8.07
CA PRO A 116 11.41 4.17 -7.57
C PRO A 116 10.59 4.27 -6.27
N GLU A 117 10.99 5.13 -5.34
CA GLU A 117 10.27 5.34 -4.07
C GLU A 117 8.84 5.85 -4.27
N ASN A 118 8.62 6.59 -5.35
CA ASN A 118 7.32 7.12 -5.76
C ASN A 118 6.44 6.09 -6.49
N THR A 119 6.77 4.79 -6.38
CA THR A 119 5.94 3.71 -6.92
C THR A 119 4.62 3.64 -6.16
N LYS A 120 3.52 3.62 -6.92
CA LYS A 120 2.14 3.53 -6.42
C LYS A 120 1.53 2.15 -6.60
N LYS A 121 1.94 1.42 -7.63
CA LYS A 121 1.37 0.13 -7.98
C LYS A 121 2.35 -0.73 -8.74
N VAL A 122 2.33 -2.03 -8.46
CA VAL A 122 3.00 -3.05 -9.24
C VAL A 122 1.98 -4.13 -9.62
N SER A 123 1.96 -4.54 -10.89
CA SER A 123 1.13 -5.66 -11.34
C SER A 123 1.91 -6.61 -12.25
N VAL A 124 1.51 -7.88 -12.24
CA VAL A 124 2.02 -8.89 -13.17
C VAL A 124 0.86 -9.44 -13.98
N ASN A 125 0.89 -9.24 -15.29
CA ASN A 125 -0.21 -9.61 -16.20
C ASN A 125 -1.58 -9.14 -15.68
N SER A 126 -1.66 -7.86 -15.29
CA SER A 126 -2.85 -7.20 -14.73
C SER A 126 -3.30 -7.67 -13.33
N ILE A 127 -2.60 -8.61 -12.69
CA ILE A 127 -2.82 -8.96 -11.28
C ILE A 127 -1.96 -8.04 -10.41
N GLU A 128 -2.60 -7.25 -9.54
CA GLU A 128 -1.92 -6.33 -8.63
C GLU A 128 -1.20 -7.08 -7.51
N ILE A 129 0.06 -6.69 -7.25
CA ILE A 129 0.84 -7.17 -6.12
C ILE A 129 0.56 -6.22 -4.94
N PRO A 130 0.00 -6.71 -3.82
CA PRO A 130 -0.39 -5.84 -2.70
C PRO A 130 0.81 -5.44 -1.85
N LEU A 131 1.70 -4.64 -2.43
CA LEU A 131 2.93 -4.16 -1.76
C LEU A 131 2.67 -3.06 -0.73
N PHE A 132 1.49 -2.45 -0.82
CA PHE A 132 1.07 -1.26 -0.10
C PHE A 132 0.00 -1.57 0.95
N SER A 133 -0.28 -2.83 1.24
CA SER A 133 -1.06 -3.18 2.43
C SER A 133 -0.22 -2.95 3.68
N LEU A 134 -0.83 -2.36 4.70
CA LEU A 134 -0.35 -2.45 6.07
C LEU A 134 -1.06 -3.64 6.71
N GLU A 135 -0.36 -4.37 7.56
CA GLU A 135 -1.04 -5.29 8.47
C GLU A 135 -1.75 -4.45 9.54
N TYR A 136 -2.97 -4.85 9.89
CA TYR A 136 -3.74 -4.18 10.92
C TYR A 136 -4.76 -5.13 11.54
N SER A 137 -5.12 -4.86 12.79
CA SER A 137 -6.27 -5.46 13.46
C SER A 137 -7.34 -4.42 13.77
N VAL A 138 -8.60 -4.84 13.80
CA VAL A 138 -9.74 -3.95 14.06
C VAL A 138 -10.52 -4.46 15.25
N GLU A 139 -10.80 -3.57 16.19
CA GLU A 139 -11.65 -3.83 17.36
C GLU A 139 -12.84 -2.87 17.39
N GLU A 140 -14.00 -3.34 17.83
CA GLU A 140 -15.15 -2.47 18.08
C GLU A 140 -14.88 -1.62 19.33
N THR A 141 -15.14 -0.31 19.25
CA THR A 141 -14.99 0.60 20.38
C THR A 141 -16.10 1.65 20.43
N ARG A 142 -16.03 2.53 21.43
CA ARG A 142 -16.94 3.67 21.56
C ARG A 142 -16.33 4.93 20.95
N GLY A 143 -17.05 5.53 20.02
CA GLY A 143 -16.67 6.75 19.32
C GLY A 143 -17.15 8.03 19.99
N ARG A 144 -17.03 9.13 19.23
CA ARG A 144 -17.54 10.46 19.59
C ARG A 144 -18.96 10.70 19.07
N ASP A 145 -19.54 11.81 19.49
CA ASP A 145 -20.86 12.29 19.05
C ASP A 145 -20.88 12.67 17.55
N THR A 146 -19.74 13.11 17.01
CA THR A 146 -19.57 13.45 15.60
C THR A 146 -18.77 12.38 14.86
N PRO A 147 -19.07 12.15 13.56
CA PRO A 147 -18.19 11.36 12.70
C PRO A 147 -16.79 11.97 12.62
N GLY A 148 -15.76 11.14 12.54
CA GLY A 148 -14.39 11.61 12.40
C GLY A 148 -13.34 10.55 12.71
N ILE A 149 -12.08 10.96 12.62
CA ILE A 149 -10.92 10.13 12.91
C ILE A 149 -10.05 10.75 14.00
N GLU A 150 -9.43 9.90 14.82
CA GLU A 150 -8.44 10.28 15.81
C GLU A 150 -7.26 9.31 15.75
N ILE A 151 -6.03 9.84 15.76
CA ILE A 151 -4.81 9.04 15.89
C ILE A 151 -4.46 8.97 17.38
N LEU A 152 -4.29 7.75 17.91
CA LEU A 152 -4.09 7.50 19.33
C LEU A 152 -2.77 6.77 19.57
N ASN A 153 -2.17 7.05 20.73
CA ASN A 153 -0.98 6.37 21.23
C ASN A 153 -1.30 5.05 21.95
N SER A 154 -0.25 4.44 22.48
CA SER A 154 -0.33 3.20 23.27
C SER A 154 -1.22 3.28 24.53
N SER A 155 -1.48 4.49 25.03
CA SER A 155 -2.40 4.77 26.13
C SER A 155 -3.82 5.15 25.69
N PHE A 156 -4.11 5.03 24.38
CA PHE A 156 -5.37 5.44 23.73
C PHE A 156 -5.69 6.94 23.84
N GLU A 157 -4.66 7.77 24.03
CA GLU A 157 -4.77 9.22 24.06
C GLU A 157 -4.48 9.81 22.67
N PRO A 158 -5.24 10.84 22.22
CA PRO A 158 -4.96 11.50 20.95
C PRO A 158 -3.54 12.07 20.91
N SER A 159 -2.78 11.76 19.87
CA SER A 159 -1.45 12.30 19.63
C SER A 159 -1.22 12.59 18.15
N SER A 160 -0.38 13.57 17.86
CA SER A 160 0.13 13.90 16.53
C SER A 160 1.63 13.64 16.38
N VAL A 161 2.29 13.15 17.44
CA VAL A 161 3.73 12.82 17.47
C VAL A 161 3.90 11.49 18.18
N PHE A 162 4.72 10.61 17.62
CA PHE A 162 4.96 9.25 18.09
C PHE A 162 6.46 8.95 18.04
N ASP A 163 6.97 8.24 19.03
CA ASP A 163 8.34 7.74 18.98
C ASP A 163 8.46 6.59 17.96
N TYR A 164 9.63 6.42 17.32
CA TYR A 164 9.88 5.26 16.46
C TYR A 164 9.62 3.95 17.20
N GLY A 165 8.78 3.10 16.60
CA GLY A 165 8.36 1.82 17.19
C GLY A 165 7.21 1.92 18.19
N GLU A 166 6.70 3.12 18.47
CA GLU A 166 5.48 3.27 19.24
C GLU A 166 4.27 2.68 18.50
N GLN A 167 3.38 2.03 19.25
CA GLN A 167 2.15 1.48 18.71
C GLN A 167 1.15 2.60 18.40
N ILE A 168 0.73 2.68 17.14
CA ILE A 168 -0.23 3.67 16.65
C ILE A 168 -1.60 3.03 16.44
N PHE A 169 -2.64 3.75 16.86
CA PHE A 169 -4.03 3.37 16.61
C PHE A 169 -4.76 4.46 15.83
N VAL A 170 -5.70 4.07 14.98
CA VAL A 170 -6.63 4.97 14.29
C VAL A 170 -8.04 4.63 14.72
N LYS A 171 -8.72 5.57 15.37
CA LYS A 171 -10.12 5.42 15.78
C LYS A 171 -11.03 6.11 14.78
N VAL A 172 -11.91 5.35 14.14
CA VAL A 172 -12.91 5.83 13.19
C VAL A 172 -14.27 5.85 13.86
N SER A 173 -14.80 7.05 14.11
CA SER A 173 -16.12 7.25 14.74
C SER A 173 -17.18 7.51 13.68
N ALA A 174 -18.34 6.88 13.81
CA ALA A 174 -19.51 7.15 12.95
C ALA A 174 -20.48 8.19 13.55
N GLY A 175 -20.10 8.81 14.67
CA GLY A 175 -20.93 9.76 15.38
C GLY A 175 -22.10 9.10 16.13
N ARG A 176 -23.01 9.94 16.59
CA ARG A 176 -24.19 9.53 17.35
C ARG A 176 -25.20 8.78 16.49
N LYS A 177 -25.66 7.63 17.00
CA LYS A 177 -26.80 6.88 16.46
C LYS A 177 -27.90 6.78 17.51
N ASN A 178 -29.16 6.92 17.08
CA ASN A 178 -30.31 6.99 17.99
C ASN A 178 -30.76 5.62 18.53
N THR A 179 -30.27 4.53 17.96
CA THR A 179 -30.54 3.16 18.41
C THR A 179 -29.24 2.37 18.49
N GLY A 180 -29.28 1.22 19.17
CA GLY A 180 -28.21 0.23 19.09
C GLY A 180 -28.22 -0.54 17.76
N GLY A 181 -27.19 -1.36 17.56
CA GLY A 181 -27.04 -2.24 16.41
C GLY A 181 -26.28 -1.65 15.22
N TYR A 182 -25.79 -0.41 15.33
CA TYR A 182 -24.85 0.16 14.37
C TYR A 182 -23.42 -0.24 14.70
N ARG A 183 -22.59 -0.43 13.67
CA ARG A 183 -21.16 -0.71 13.78
C ARG A 183 -20.37 0.04 12.71
N VAL A 184 -19.07 0.21 12.93
CA VAL A 184 -18.14 0.70 11.91
C VAL A 184 -17.30 -0.48 11.46
N SER A 185 -17.35 -0.79 10.17
CA SER A 185 -16.57 -1.85 9.54
C SER A 185 -15.49 -1.23 8.67
N VAL A 186 -14.27 -1.74 8.80
CA VAL A 186 -13.10 -1.26 8.05
C VAL A 186 -12.87 -2.19 6.88
N ASP A 187 -13.04 -1.67 5.68
CA ASP A 187 -12.97 -2.43 4.44
C ASP A 187 -11.52 -2.64 3.98
N SER A 188 -10.69 -1.61 4.16
CA SER A 188 -9.27 -1.66 3.81
C SER A 188 -8.46 -0.58 4.52
N LEU A 189 -7.17 -0.86 4.70
CA LEU A 189 -6.15 0.10 5.10
C LEU A 189 -4.91 -0.12 4.23
N ASN A 190 -4.56 0.89 3.44
CA ASN A 190 -3.44 0.85 2.51
C ASN A 190 -2.50 2.03 2.78
N ILE A 191 -1.22 1.89 2.44
CA ILE A 191 -0.21 2.95 2.56
C ILE A 191 0.43 3.24 1.21
N GLU A 192 0.33 4.48 0.75
CA GLU A 192 1.01 4.97 -0.46
C GLU A 192 2.03 6.04 -0.04
N GLY A 193 3.31 5.71 -0.08
CA GLY A 193 4.37 6.55 0.48
C GLY A 193 4.15 6.76 1.99
N ARG A 194 3.91 8.00 2.41
CA ARG A 194 3.51 8.33 3.80
C ARG A 194 2.02 8.68 3.95
N THR A 195 1.20 8.31 2.97
CA THR A 195 -0.26 8.50 3.04
C THR A 195 -0.95 7.17 3.36
N ILE A 196 -1.58 7.08 4.53
CA ILE A 196 -2.42 5.95 4.94
C ILE A 196 -3.85 6.22 4.50
N LYS A 197 -4.41 5.35 3.67
CA LYS A 197 -5.78 5.43 3.16
C LYS A 197 -6.65 4.36 3.82
N ILE A 198 -7.72 4.79 4.48
CA ILE A 198 -8.68 3.94 5.17
C ILE A 198 -10.01 4.05 4.44
N SER A 199 -10.59 2.91 4.08
CA SER A 199 -11.99 2.82 3.66
C SER A 199 -12.79 2.11 4.74
N ALA A 200 -13.86 2.74 5.19
CA ALA A 200 -14.75 2.18 6.20
C ALA A 200 -16.21 2.50 5.85
N HIS A 201 -17.14 1.73 6.41
CA HIS A 201 -18.56 1.99 6.29
C HIS A 201 -19.31 1.75 7.60
N VAL A 202 -20.48 2.37 7.71
CA VAL A 202 -21.39 2.20 8.83
C VAL A 202 -22.37 1.07 8.50
N GLU A 203 -22.27 -0.02 9.23
CA GLU A 203 -23.26 -1.09 9.18
C GLU A 203 -24.50 -0.69 9.97
N SER A 204 -25.64 -0.66 9.29
CA SER A 204 -26.93 -0.43 9.94
C SER A 204 -27.53 -1.75 10.44
N PRO A 205 -28.26 -1.74 11.56
CA PRO A 205 -29.00 -2.92 12.00
C PRO A 205 -30.01 -3.34 10.93
N SER A 206 -30.22 -4.64 10.76
CA SER A 206 -31.17 -5.15 9.76
C SER A 206 -32.59 -4.61 10.03
N PRO A 207 -33.38 -4.25 9.00
CA PRO A 207 -34.67 -3.56 9.17
C PRO A 207 -35.70 -4.25 10.07
N ASN A 208 -35.58 -5.56 10.27
CA ASN A 208 -36.50 -6.37 11.06
C ASN A 208 -35.90 -6.93 12.36
N THR A 209 -34.69 -6.50 12.73
CA THR A 209 -34.05 -6.92 13.98
C THR A 209 -34.49 -6.01 15.10
N PRO A 210 -34.98 -6.54 16.24
CA PRO A 210 -35.25 -5.71 17.42
C PRO A 210 -33.97 -4.99 17.86
N VAL A 211 -34.00 -3.65 17.89
CA VAL A 211 -32.89 -2.83 18.36
C VAL A 211 -33.24 -2.13 19.67
N ILE A 212 -32.24 -2.00 20.54
CA ILE A 212 -32.39 -1.21 21.77
C ILE A 212 -32.52 0.27 21.42
N GLN A 213 -33.47 0.95 22.07
CA GLN A 213 -33.75 2.38 21.89
C GLN A 213 -32.85 3.23 22.78
N VAL A 214 -31.54 3.09 22.58
CA VAL A 214 -30.50 3.79 23.36
C VAL A 214 -29.55 4.49 22.39
N ILE A 215 -29.14 5.70 22.74
CA ILE A 215 -28.14 6.46 21.99
C ILE A 215 -26.81 5.70 22.05
N THR A 216 -26.24 5.41 20.89
CA THR A 216 -24.94 4.74 20.77
C THR A 216 -23.94 5.57 19.96
N TYR A 217 -22.67 5.19 20.09
CA TYR A 217 -21.53 5.88 19.47
C TYR A 217 -20.62 4.83 18.84
N PRO A 218 -21.05 4.20 17.72
CA PRO A 218 -20.26 3.16 17.07
C PRO A 218 -18.93 3.70 16.54
N ALA A 219 -17.87 2.94 16.78
CA ALA A 219 -16.54 3.21 16.23
C ALA A 219 -15.74 1.92 16.03
N ALA A 220 -14.75 2.02 15.16
CA ALA A 220 -13.71 1.01 14.97
C ALA A 220 -12.39 1.57 15.49
N LEU A 221 -11.65 0.76 16.23
CA LEU A 221 -10.27 1.01 16.63
C LEU A 221 -9.36 0.15 15.79
N ILE A 222 -8.59 0.78 14.92
CA ILE A 222 -7.64 0.12 14.04
C ILE A 222 -6.27 0.19 14.70
N LYS A 223 -5.65 -0.95 14.93
CA LYS A 223 -4.25 -1.06 15.36
C LYS A 223 -3.39 -1.28 14.12
N ILE A 224 -2.47 -0.37 13.83
CA ILE A 224 -1.52 -0.56 12.72
C ILE A 224 -0.43 -1.51 13.21
N ASP A 225 -0.26 -2.65 12.56
CA ASP A 225 0.76 -3.63 12.97
C ASP A 225 2.13 -3.27 12.38
N GLY A 226 3.16 -3.39 13.22
CA GLY A 226 4.54 -3.07 12.87
C GLY A 226 4.90 -1.58 13.04
N PRO A 227 6.21 -1.27 13.18
CA PRO A 227 6.67 0.10 13.30
C PRO A 227 6.52 0.84 11.96
N LEU A 228 6.06 2.08 12.01
CA LEU A 228 6.19 3.01 10.89
C LEU A 228 7.59 3.64 10.90
N ASP A 229 8.14 3.90 9.71
CA ASP A 229 9.41 4.61 9.57
C ASP A 229 9.28 6.05 10.07
N ALA A 230 10.39 6.67 10.50
CA ALA A 230 10.37 8.06 10.90
C ALA A 230 9.92 8.99 9.75
N GLY A 231 9.13 10.02 10.09
CA GLY A 231 8.67 11.06 9.18
C GLY A 231 7.20 11.45 9.36
N GLU A 232 6.73 12.33 8.49
CA GLU A 232 5.38 12.89 8.51
C GLU A 232 4.41 12.02 7.70
N TYR A 233 3.33 11.60 8.35
CA TYR A 233 2.27 10.79 7.76
C TYR A 233 0.98 11.57 7.65
N LYS A 234 0.23 11.27 6.59
CA LYS A 234 -1.15 11.74 6.40
C LYS A 234 -2.09 10.54 6.38
N VAL A 235 -3.16 10.59 7.17
CA VAL A 235 -4.23 9.61 7.16
C VAL A 235 -5.44 10.21 6.46
N ILE A 236 -5.92 9.54 5.41
CA ILE A 236 -7.14 9.87 4.69
C ILE A 236 -8.14 8.75 4.95
N CYS A 237 -9.26 9.05 5.59
CA CYS A 237 -10.32 8.08 5.84
C CYS A 237 -11.59 8.46 5.10
N THR A 238 -12.07 7.57 4.23
CA THR A 238 -13.40 7.67 3.63
C THR A 238 -14.37 6.82 4.42
N LEU A 239 -15.30 7.45 5.12
CA LEU A 239 -16.38 6.79 5.85
C LEU A 239 -17.68 6.87 5.04
N SER A 240 -18.23 5.70 4.70
CA SER A 240 -19.48 5.58 3.96
C SER A 240 -20.64 5.30 4.92
N ASP A 241 -21.63 6.18 4.99
CA ASP A 241 -22.89 5.98 5.72
C ASP A 241 -24.07 6.26 4.77
N SER A 242 -24.89 7.29 5.05
CA SER A 242 -25.87 7.81 4.07
C SER A 242 -25.20 8.61 2.95
N GLN A 243 -24.01 9.14 3.22
CA GLN A 243 -23.13 9.83 2.28
C GLN A 243 -21.69 9.41 2.57
N ASN A 244 -20.81 9.57 1.58
CA ASN A 244 -19.39 9.37 1.77
C ASN A 244 -18.79 10.66 2.32
N VAL A 245 -18.14 10.56 3.48
CA VAL A 245 -17.44 11.68 4.12
C VAL A 245 -15.97 11.34 4.21
N GLN A 246 -15.10 12.27 3.80
CA GLN A 246 -13.66 12.12 3.87
C GLN A 246 -13.11 12.93 5.05
N PHE A 247 -12.24 12.31 5.83
CA PHE A 247 -11.52 12.93 6.94
C PHE A 247 -10.01 12.85 6.67
N GLU A 248 -9.29 13.88 7.08
CA GLU A 248 -7.84 13.96 6.93
C GLU A 248 -7.21 14.38 8.25
N VAL A 249 -6.13 13.72 8.64
CA VAL A 249 -5.32 14.06 9.83
C VAL A 249 -3.87 13.73 9.54
N GLU A 250 -2.95 14.50 10.13
CA GLU A 250 -1.51 14.31 9.98
C GLU A 250 -0.88 13.96 11.33
N PHE A 251 0.17 13.15 11.31
CA PHE A 251 0.98 12.84 12.48
C PHE A 251 2.45 12.62 12.10
N THR A 252 3.36 12.69 13.07
CA THR A 252 4.80 12.50 12.87
C THR A 252 5.29 11.31 13.67
N VAL A 253 6.20 10.53 13.10
CA VAL A 253 7.01 9.52 13.80
C VAL A 253 8.44 10.03 13.89
N GLU A 254 8.99 10.13 15.09
CA GLU A 254 10.35 10.62 15.37
C GLU A 254 11.39 9.51 15.54
#